data_AF-A0AA40ZYW1-F1
#
_entry.id   AF-A0AA40ZYW1-F1
#
_cell.length_a   1.000
_cell.length_b   1.000
_cell.length_c   1.000
_cell.angle_alpha   90.00
_cell.angle_beta   90.00
_cell.angle_gamma   90.00
#
_symmetry.space_group_name_H-M   'P 1'
#
loop_
_entity.id
_entity.type
_entity.pdbx_description
1 polymer ?
#
loop_
_entity_poly.entity_id
_entity_poly.type
_entity_poly.pdbx_seq_one_letter_code
_entity_poly.pdbx_strand_id
1 'polypeptide(L)'
;MQNKLYGEWAFSTPPIKPENADHILGAQVSVDRQGRPEFVDIQYRTADGGEAIRQVRMDWLNALALLSILKSMQLDSGAPFPNDPRNPNWRAGDGKP
;
A
#
# COMPACT_ATOMS: atom_id res chain seq x y z
N MET A 1 4.36 17.54 20.31
CA MET A 1 4.67 16.37 19.46
C MET A 1 4.65 16.88 18.02
N GLN A 2 5.76 16.78 17.28
CA GLN A 2 5.90 17.42 15.97
C GLN A 2 5.68 16.37 14.87
N ASN A 3 4.59 16.48 14.13
CA ASN A 3 4.30 15.55 13.03
C ASN A 3 5.22 15.88 11.85
N LYS A 4 6.05 14.92 11.43
CA LYS A 4 6.72 15.00 10.12
C LYS A 4 5.73 14.56 9.06
N LEU A 5 5.30 15.51 8.23
CA LEU A 5 4.58 15.23 6.99
C LEU A 5 5.60 15.07 5.86
N TYR A 6 5.48 13.99 5.09
CA TYR A 6 6.23 13.81 3.85
C TYR A 6 5.27 14.08 2.67
N GLY A 7 5.56 15.09 1.85
CA GLY A 7 4.77 15.47 0.66
C GLY A 7 3.67 16.52 0.91
N GLU A 8 2.97 16.91 -0.16
CA GLU A 8 1.75 17.74 -0.10
C GLU A 8 0.53 16.86 0.20
N TRP A 9 -0.21 17.21 1.25
CA TRP A 9 -1.40 16.45 1.68
C TRP A 9 -2.66 17.09 1.08
N ALA A 10 -3.25 16.43 0.07
CA ALA A 10 -4.54 16.84 -0.47
C ALA A 10 -5.68 16.23 0.37
N PHE A 11 -6.58 17.08 0.87
CA PHE A 11 -7.81 16.64 1.54
C PHE A 11 -8.97 16.67 0.53
N SER A 12 -9.81 15.65 0.55
CA SER A 12 -11.13 15.73 -0.09
C SER A 12 -12.06 16.60 0.76
N THR A 13 -12.91 17.40 0.10
CA THR A 13 -13.99 18.15 0.77
C THR A 13 -15.34 17.71 0.16
N PRO A 14 -16.25 17.09 0.93
CA PRO A 14 -16.14 16.77 2.35
C PRO A 14 -15.07 15.70 2.64
N PRO A 15 -14.49 15.69 3.85
CA PRO A 15 -13.50 14.69 4.24
C PRO A 15 -14.13 13.30 4.17
N ILE A 16 -13.58 12.45 3.32
CA ILE A 16 -13.95 11.04 3.26
C ILE A 16 -13.43 10.39 4.55
N LYS A 17 -14.32 9.76 5.32
CA LYS A 17 -13.94 9.06 6.54
C LYS A 17 -12.92 7.97 6.17
N PRO A 18 -11.72 7.94 6.77
CA PRO A 18 -10.76 6.89 6.49
C PRO A 18 -11.35 5.53 6.89
N GLU A 19 -11.28 4.56 5.98
CA GLU A 19 -11.57 3.15 6.25
C GLU A 19 -10.26 2.46 6.66
N ASN A 20 -10.28 1.76 7.79
CA ASN A 20 -9.13 0.99 8.25
C ASN A 20 -9.11 -0.37 7.53
N ALA A 21 -8.07 -0.60 6.74
CA ALA A 21 -7.77 -1.91 6.19
C ALA A 21 -7.05 -2.76 7.25
N ASP A 22 -7.66 -3.88 7.62
CA ASP A 22 -7.08 -4.82 8.57
C ASP A 22 -6.18 -5.84 7.89
N HIS A 23 -6.52 -6.20 6.65
CA HIS A 23 -5.76 -7.17 5.89
C HIS A 23 -5.78 -6.86 4.39
N ILE A 24 -4.60 -6.70 3.78
CA ILE A 24 -4.46 -6.58 2.34
C ILE A 24 -4.41 -8.00 1.74
N LEU A 25 -5.35 -8.31 0.85
CA LEU A 25 -5.46 -9.62 0.21
C LEU A 25 -4.53 -9.73 -1.00
N GLY A 26 -4.38 -8.66 -1.77
CA GLY A 26 -3.56 -8.65 -2.96
C GLY A 26 -3.68 -7.35 -3.74
N ALA A 27 -2.82 -7.20 -4.75
CA ALA A 27 -2.83 -6.08 -5.66
C ALA A 27 -2.62 -6.54 -7.10
N GLN A 28 -3.24 -5.84 -8.06
CA GLN A 28 -3.03 -6.05 -9.49
C GLN A 28 -2.76 -4.72 -10.19
N VAL A 29 -1.92 -4.76 -11.23
CA VAL A 29 -1.70 -3.64 -12.14
C VAL A 29 -2.60 -3.83 -13.35
N SER A 30 -3.53 -2.90 -13.54
CA SER A 30 -4.36 -2.83 -14.73
C SER A 30 -3.63 -2.03 -15.82
N VAL A 31 -3.71 -2.51 -17.06
CA VAL A 31 -3.07 -1.89 -18.22
C VAL A 31 -4.08 -1.37 -19.23
N ASP A 32 -3.71 -0.32 -19.97
CA ASP A 32 -4.50 0.24 -21.07
C ASP A 32 -4.49 -0.67 -22.32
N ARG A 33 -5.15 -0.22 -23.40
CA ARG A 33 -5.21 -0.94 -24.68
C ARG A 33 -3.85 -1.11 -25.36
N GLN A 34 -2.86 -0.31 -24.97
CA GLN A 34 -1.49 -0.31 -25.46
C GLN A 34 -0.55 -1.10 -24.54
N GLY A 35 -1.08 -1.73 -23.48
CA GLY A 35 -0.32 -2.51 -22.51
C GLY A 35 0.46 -1.66 -21.50
N ARG A 36 0.13 -0.36 -21.37
CA ARG A 36 0.78 0.55 -20.42
C ARG A 36 0.06 0.51 -19.08
N PRO A 37 0.78 0.51 -17.94
CA PRO A 37 0.14 0.61 -16.64
C PRO A 37 -0.75 1.84 -16.51
N GLU A 38 -1.99 1.65 -16.09
CA GLU A 38 -2.98 2.71 -15.96
C GLU A 38 -3.47 2.83 -14.51
N PHE A 39 -3.73 1.70 -13.86
CA PHE A 39 -4.22 1.66 -12.48
C PHE A 39 -3.55 0.56 -11.66
N VAL A 40 -3.57 0.74 -10.34
CA VAL A 40 -3.33 -0.30 -9.35
C VAL A 40 -4.61 -0.52 -8.57
N ASP A 41 -5.08 -1.76 -8.55
CA ASP A 41 -6.21 -2.20 -7.73
C ASP A 41 -5.68 -2.97 -6.52
N ILE A 42 -6.12 -2.61 -5.32
CA ILE A 42 -5.75 -3.29 -4.08
C ILE A 42 -7.02 -3.80 -3.42
N GLN A 43 -7.05 -5.10 -3.14
CA GLN A 43 -8.13 -5.73 -2.39
C GLN A 43 -7.77 -5.86 -0.91
N TYR A 44 -8.73 -5.58 -0.05
CA TYR A 44 -8.54 -5.64 1.40
C TYR A 44 -9.82 -6.04 2.13
N ARG A 45 -9.67 -6.45 3.39
CA ARG A 45 -10.76 -6.64 4.36
C ARG A 45 -10.69 -5.55 5.42
N THR A 46 -11.85 -5.14 5.91
CA THR A 46 -12.00 -4.14 6.98
C THR A 46 -12.13 -4.80 8.35
N ALA A 47 -11.79 -4.05 9.39
CA ALA A 47 -11.85 -4.48 10.80
C ALA A 47 -13.26 -4.71 11.35
N ASP A 48 -14.25 -4.14 10.69
CA ASP A 48 -15.63 -4.00 11.17
C ASP A 48 -16.43 -5.31 11.14
N GLY A 49 -15.78 -6.46 10.96
CA GLY A 49 -16.41 -7.78 10.96
C GLY A 49 -17.21 -8.08 9.69
N GLY A 50 -17.14 -7.23 8.67
CA GLY A 50 -17.67 -7.53 7.36
C GLY A 50 -16.74 -8.50 6.62
N GLU A 51 -17.22 -9.70 6.28
CA GLU A 51 -16.59 -10.62 5.31
C GLU A 51 -16.45 -9.99 3.90
N ALA A 52 -16.94 -8.77 3.70
CA ALA A 52 -16.94 -8.08 2.43
C ALA A 52 -15.50 -7.72 2.01
N ILE A 53 -15.08 -8.32 0.90
CA ILE A 53 -13.88 -7.90 0.18
C ILE A 53 -14.13 -6.50 -0.39
N ARG A 54 -13.27 -5.56 -0.03
CA ARG A 54 -13.26 -4.19 -0.56
C ARG A 54 -12.11 -4.01 -1.52
N GLN A 55 -12.24 -3.01 -2.39
CA GLN A 55 -11.22 -2.67 -3.36
C GLN A 55 -11.00 -1.16 -3.38
N VAL A 56 -9.74 -0.75 -3.38
CA VAL A 56 -9.34 0.61 -3.71
C VAL A 56 -8.62 0.58 -5.06
N ARG A 57 -8.97 1.52 -5.94
CA ARG A 57 -8.30 1.75 -7.21
C ARG A 57 -7.55 3.06 -7.15
N MET A 58 -6.32 3.06 -7.64
CA MET A 58 -5.46 4.23 -7.72
C MET A 58 -4.89 4.35 -9.12
N ASP A 59 -4.78 5.55 -9.65
CA ASP A 59 -4.04 5.77 -10.88
C ASP A 59 -2.56 5.43 -10.70
N TRP A 60 -1.91 5.07 -11.80
CA TRP A 60 -0.53 4.60 -11.80
C TRP A 60 0.46 5.57 -11.16
N LEU A 61 0.32 6.88 -11.39
CA LEU A 61 1.25 7.88 -10.87
C LEU A 61 1.12 8.03 -9.35
N ASN A 62 -0.11 8.11 -8.84
CA ASN A 62 -0.35 8.16 -7.39
C ASN A 62 0.08 6.85 -6.70
N ALA A 63 -0.06 5.70 -7.36
CA ALA A 63 0.44 4.43 -6.83
C ALA A 63 1.96 4.40 -6.70
N LEU A 64 2.69 4.95 -7.69
CA LEU A 64 4.15 5.09 -7.62
C LEU A 64 4.60 6.10 -6.55
N ALA A 65 3.85 7.19 -6.39
CA ALA A 65 4.10 8.16 -5.33
C ALA A 65 3.95 7.51 -3.94
N LEU A 66 2.85 6.79 -3.71
CA LEU A 66 2.63 6.04 -2.47
C LEU A 66 3.73 5.02 -2.22
N LEU A 67 4.11 4.24 -3.24
CA LEU A 67 5.20 3.27 -3.12
C LEU A 67 6.52 3.94 -2.69
N SER A 68 6.84 5.09 -3.28
CA SER A 68 8.06 5.84 -2.97
C SER A 68 8.07 6.36 -1.52
N ILE A 69 6.90 6.81 -1.02
CA ILE A 69 6.72 7.23 0.37
C ILE A 69 6.91 6.03 1.32
N LEU A 70 6.23 4.90 1.04
CA LEU A 70 6.34 3.69 1.84
C LEU A 70 7.79 3.16 1.88
N LYS A 71 8.51 3.23 0.75
CA LYS A 71 9.93 2.87 0.70
C LYS A 71 10.81 3.84 1.50
N SER A 72 10.53 5.13 1.46
CA SER A 72 11.26 6.11 2.27
C SER A 72 11.05 5.87 3.77
N MET A 73 9.82 5.63 4.20
CA MET A 73 9.51 5.25 5.60
C MET A 73 10.21 3.96 6.01
N GLN A 74 10.28 2.98 5.11
CA GLN A 74 10.97 1.72 5.35
C GLN A 74 12.49 1.94 5.51
N LEU A 75 13.11 2.78 4.68
CA LEU A 75 14.52 3.13 4.81
C LEU A 75 14.80 3.91 6.10
N ASP A 76 13.94 4.88 6.45
CA ASP A 76 14.06 5.67 7.68
C ASP A 76 13.93 4.81 8.95
N SER A 77 13.02 3.83 8.94
CA SER A 77 12.80 2.92 10.07
C SER A 77 13.88 1.84 10.21
N GLY A 78 14.70 1.62 9.18
CA GLY A 78 15.66 0.52 9.10
C GLY A 78 15.00 -0.87 9.05
N ALA A 79 13.67 -0.95 8.94
CA ALA A 79 12.95 -2.20 8.90
C ALA A 79 13.23 -2.92 7.57
N PRO A 80 13.67 -4.19 7.59
CA PRO A 80 13.80 -4.96 6.37
C PRO A 80 12.42 -5.19 5.74
N PHE A 81 12.37 -5.35 4.41
CA PHE A 81 11.13 -5.78 3.77
C PHE A 81 10.73 -7.16 4.33
N PRO A 82 9.49 -7.35 4.81
CA PRO A 82 9.01 -8.69 5.11
C PRO A 82 9.07 -9.48 3.79
N ASN A 83 9.87 -10.54 3.79
CA ASN A 83 10.10 -11.39 2.61
C ASN A 83 10.85 -10.72 1.45
N ASP A 84 11.95 -10.00 1.72
CA ASP A 84 12.84 -9.53 0.65
C ASP A 84 13.47 -10.71 -0.11
N PRO A 85 13.11 -10.94 -1.40
CA PRO A 85 13.66 -12.06 -2.18
C PRO A 85 15.15 -11.88 -2.51
N ARG A 86 15.72 -10.71 -2.23
CA ARG A 86 17.15 -10.41 -2.40
C ARG A 86 17.94 -10.72 -1.14
N ASN A 87 17.28 -11.01 -0.02
CA ASN A 87 17.95 -11.44 1.19
C ASN A 87 18.28 -12.93 1.08
N PRO A 88 19.55 -13.33 0.88
CA PRO A 88 19.92 -14.73 0.72
C PRO A 88 19.67 -15.57 1.99
N ASN A 89 19.48 -14.90 3.14
CA ASN A 89 19.17 -15.54 4.41
C ASN A 89 17.66 -15.62 4.67
N TRP A 90 16.81 -15.16 3.75
CA TRP A 90 15.37 -15.26 3.93
C TRP A 90 14.92 -16.73 3.85
N ARG A 91 14.35 -17.25 4.93
CA ARG A 91 13.65 -18.54 4.94
C ARG A 91 12.16 -18.28 5.02
N ALA A 92 11.39 -19.00 4.20
CA ALA A 92 9.93 -19.01 4.28
C ALA A 92 9.52 -19.52 5.68
N GLY A 93 9.21 -18.59 6.60
CA GLY A 93 8.90 -18.90 8.00
C GLY A 93 9.39 -17.88 9.02
N ASP A 94 10.38 -17.05 8.70
CA ASP A 94 10.99 -16.09 9.65
C ASP A 94 10.15 -14.82 9.88
N GLY A 95 9.01 -14.70 9.18
CA GLY A 95 8.09 -13.56 9.24
C GLY A 95 6.72 -13.88 9.84
N LYS A 96 6.62 -14.87 10.75
CA LYS A 96 5.41 -14.98 11.58
C LYS A 96 5.51 -13.99 12.76
N PRO A 97 4.40 -13.32 13.13
CA PRO A 97 4.35 -12.45 14.30
C PRO A 97 4.70 -13.20 15.60
#